data_AF-A0A1H0A0G6-F1
#
_entry.id   AF-A0A1H0A0G6-F1
#
_cell.length_a   1.000
_cell.length_b   1.000
_cell.length_c   1.000
_cell.angle_alpha   90.00
_cell.angle_beta   90.00
_cell.angle_gamma   90.00
#
_symmetry.space_group_name_H-M   'P 1'
#
loop_
_entity.id
_entity.type
_entity.pdbx_description
1 polymer ?
#
loop_
_entity_poly.entity_id
_entity_poly.type
_entity_poly.pdbx_seq_one_letter_code
_entity_poly.pdbx_strand_id
1 'polypeptide(L)'
;MPYSLVSAATLGFDLVRLPAGRAVADALLTGLAADVPALEQLAAVHPAAGRDREQRAVLAVRARKARELAVAVPHLRTAADALPGADRAAALVAQLERSTIGDAAAVERVLREDVLGPEHPVAALADEQVREAAADVLADAAVGAWAAAVLPPLVRRQLTGPFLLAASTGVPTTPELDLGPATGELSELLTGLRSLDAAGRARWMAAVDASRAERRPWAAAMHEASWAAHVSGRTRTLATAQLLAVRAFLDAGFDATAAAAGAWNAVAGCVQGVVMADLLGSDALAVLYSSSAYRPTPRPGNVPDPG
;
A
#
# COMPACT_ATOMS: atom_id res chain seq x y z
N MET A 1 -5.31 13.99 4.10
CA MET A 1 -6.37 13.39 3.26
C MET A 1 -6.65 12.01 3.80
N PRO A 2 -7.89 11.51 3.81
CA PRO A 2 -8.12 10.11 4.13
C PRO A 2 -7.52 9.26 3.01
N TYR A 3 -6.83 8.18 3.37
CA TYR A 3 -6.52 7.13 2.40
C TYR A 3 -7.81 6.56 1.84
N SER A 4 -7.72 6.06 0.62
CA SER A 4 -8.73 5.26 -0.06
C SER A 4 -8.05 4.35 -1.09
N LEU A 5 -8.76 3.35 -1.61
CA LEU A 5 -8.21 2.54 -2.71
C LEU A 5 -7.93 3.37 -3.97
N VAL A 6 -8.68 4.44 -4.22
CA VAL A 6 -8.40 5.40 -5.32
C VAL A 6 -7.04 6.09 -5.16
N SER A 7 -6.59 6.27 -3.91
CA SER A 7 -5.32 6.90 -3.55
C SER A 7 -4.27 5.89 -3.05
N ALA A 8 -4.35 4.63 -3.47
CA ALA A 8 -3.45 3.56 -3.03
C ALA A 8 -1.96 3.86 -3.28
N ALA A 9 -1.61 4.63 -4.32
CA ALA A 9 -0.24 5.10 -4.54
C ALA A 9 0.27 6.00 -3.39
N THR A 10 -0.59 6.84 -2.83
CA THR A 10 -0.28 7.69 -1.65
C THR A 10 -0.12 6.85 -0.39
N LEU A 11 -0.99 5.84 -0.19
CA LEU A 11 -0.82 4.88 0.90
C LEU A 11 0.51 4.15 0.78
N GLY A 12 0.83 3.63 -0.42
CA GLY A 12 2.08 2.95 -0.69
C GLY A 12 3.32 3.79 -0.39
N PHE A 13 3.27 5.11 -0.62
CA PHE A 13 4.35 6.05 -0.28
C PHE A 13 4.66 6.06 1.22
N ASP A 14 3.64 5.96 2.06
CA ASP A 14 3.85 5.83 3.51
C ASP A 14 4.32 4.41 3.88
N LEU A 15 3.75 3.37 3.27
CA LEU A 15 4.11 1.99 3.57
C LEU A 15 5.59 1.69 3.27
N VAL A 16 6.14 2.14 2.15
CA VAL A 16 7.56 1.87 1.83
C VAL A 16 8.53 2.61 2.75
N ARG A 17 8.06 3.61 3.50
CA ARG A 17 8.86 4.37 4.48
C ARG A 17 8.67 3.87 5.92
N LEU A 18 7.63 3.09 6.17
CA LEU A 18 7.37 2.50 7.48
C LEU A 18 8.20 1.22 7.71
N PRO A 19 8.81 1.02 8.90
CA PRO A 19 9.63 -0.16 9.18
C PRO A 19 8.92 -1.51 8.96
N ALA A 20 7.60 -1.54 9.15
CA ALA A 20 6.78 -2.74 8.95
C ALA A 20 5.67 -2.50 7.91
N GLY A 21 5.86 -1.57 6.96
CA GLY A 21 4.85 -1.27 5.97
C GLY A 21 4.53 -2.42 5.01
N ARG A 22 5.47 -3.35 4.77
CA ARG A 22 5.20 -4.61 4.07
C ARG A 22 4.08 -5.40 4.75
N ALA A 23 4.10 -5.51 6.08
CA ALA A 23 3.09 -6.25 6.82
C ALA A 23 1.71 -5.56 6.79
N VAL A 24 1.68 -4.22 6.68
CA VAL A 24 0.42 -3.49 6.44
C VAL A 24 -0.11 -3.79 5.03
N ALA A 25 0.76 -3.76 4.01
CA ALA A 25 0.38 -4.14 2.65
C ALA A 25 -0.11 -5.60 2.59
N ASP A 26 0.51 -6.51 3.36
CA ASP A 26 0.10 -7.91 3.44
C ASP A 26 -1.32 -8.09 4.01
N ALA A 27 -1.68 -7.34 5.06
CA ALA A 27 -3.03 -7.36 5.61
C ALA A 27 -4.08 -6.81 4.60
N LEU A 28 -3.76 -5.70 3.93
CA LEU A 28 -4.65 -5.11 2.92
C LEU A 28 -4.84 -6.03 1.71
N LEU A 29 -3.75 -6.63 1.21
CA LEU A 29 -3.79 -7.60 0.11
C LEU A 29 -4.54 -8.87 0.48
N THR A 30 -4.42 -9.33 1.72
CA THR A 30 -5.23 -10.45 2.22
C THR A 30 -6.71 -10.11 2.20
N GLY A 31 -7.09 -8.93 2.70
CA GLY A 31 -8.49 -8.48 2.64
C GLY A 31 -9.01 -8.32 1.21
N LEU A 32 -8.16 -7.88 0.26
CA LEU A 32 -8.51 -7.78 -1.16
C LEU A 32 -8.65 -9.16 -1.85
N ALA A 33 -7.95 -10.17 -1.34
CA ALA A 33 -7.93 -11.54 -1.87
C ALA A 33 -8.99 -12.44 -1.23
N ALA A 34 -9.60 -12.00 -0.12
CA ALA A 34 -10.42 -12.85 0.72
C ALA A 34 -11.69 -13.29 -0.01
N ASP A 35 -11.89 -14.60 -0.08
CA ASP A 35 -13.18 -15.23 -0.36
C ASP A 35 -13.91 -15.57 0.95
N VAL A 36 -15.10 -16.17 0.87
CA VAL A 36 -15.87 -16.54 2.08
C VAL A 36 -15.07 -17.49 2.99
N PRO A 37 -14.46 -18.59 2.49
CA PRO A 37 -13.61 -19.44 3.32
C PRO A 37 -12.45 -18.71 4.01
N ALA A 38 -11.79 -17.78 3.31
CA ALA A 38 -10.73 -16.96 3.90
C ALA A 38 -11.24 -16.07 5.03
N LEU A 39 -12.41 -15.44 4.86
CA LEU A 39 -13.04 -14.64 5.91
C LEU A 39 -13.44 -15.49 7.13
N GLU A 40 -13.98 -16.69 6.91
CA GLU A 40 -14.28 -17.64 7.98
C GLU A 40 -13.03 -18.07 8.74
N GLN A 41 -11.93 -18.35 8.04
CA GLN A 41 -10.64 -18.69 8.66
C GLN A 41 -10.06 -17.53 9.48
N LEU A 42 -10.13 -16.30 8.96
CA LEU A 42 -9.71 -15.09 9.68
C LEU A 42 -10.57 -14.86 10.94
N ALA A 43 -11.90 -15.02 10.83
CA ALA A 43 -12.81 -14.90 11.96
C ALA A 43 -12.55 -15.98 13.02
N ALA A 44 -12.21 -17.21 12.62
CA ALA A 44 -11.94 -18.32 13.53
C ALA A 44 -10.71 -18.08 14.42
N VAL A 45 -9.70 -17.35 13.94
CA VAL A 45 -8.51 -16.99 14.73
C VAL A 45 -8.68 -15.70 15.55
N HIS A 46 -9.84 -15.04 15.46
CA HIS A 46 -10.08 -13.79 16.17
C HIS A 46 -9.90 -13.97 17.69
N PRO A 47 -9.17 -13.07 18.39
CA PRO A 47 -8.88 -13.25 19.82
C PRO A 47 -10.10 -13.45 20.72
N ALA A 48 -11.26 -12.92 20.33
CA ALA A 48 -12.53 -13.05 21.05
C ALA A 48 -13.30 -14.34 20.73
N ALA A 49 -12.87 -15.15 19.75
CA ALA A 49 -13.58 -16.37 19.35
C ALA A 49 -13.70 -17.34 20.53
N GLY A 50 -14.92 -17.85 20.75
CA GLY A 50 -15.24 -18.78 21.85
C GLY A 50 -15.19 -18.18 23.26
N ARG A 51 -15.00 -16.86 23.42
CA ARG A 51 -14.90 -16.20 24.73
C ARG A 51 -16.23 -15.64 25.22
N ASP A 52 -16.38 -15.58 26.54
CA ASP A 52 -17.54 -14.95 27.18
C ASP A 52 -17.54 -13.42 27.00
N ARG A 53 -18.65 -12.76 27.37
CA ARG A 53 -18.82 -11.32 27.21
C ARG A 53 -17.77 -10.49 27.96
N GLU A 54 -17.39 -10.89 29.17
CA GLU A 54 -16.47 -10.14 30.02
C GLU A 54 -15.05 -10.18 29.44
N GLN A 55 -14.59 -11.36 29.04
CA GLN A 55 -13.31 -11.55 28.38
C GLN A 55 -13.21 -10.78 27.06
N ARG A 56 -14.31 -10.72 26.30
CA ARG A 56 -14.38 -9.90 25.07
C ARG A 56 -14.26 -8.41 25.36
N ALA A 57 -14.90 -7.91 26.42
CA ALA A 57 -14.78 -6.51 26.82
C ALA A 57 -13.33 -6.15 27.20
N VAL A 58 -12.62 -7.02 27.91
CA VAL A 58 -11.20 -6.81 28.26
C VAL A 58 -10.33 -6.70 27.01
N LEU A 59 -10.56 -7.56 26.01
CA LEU A 59 -9.84 -7.50 24.73
C LEU A 59 -10.12 -6.21 23.97
N ALA A 60 -11.39 -5.79 23.89
CA ALA A 60 -11.78 -4.55 23.22
C ALA A 60 -11.10 -3.31 23.84
N VAL A 61 -11.01 -3.26 25.18
CA VAL A 61 -10.28 -2.19 25.88
C VAL A 61 -8.80 -2.17 25.52
N ARG A 62 -8.15 -3.35 25.45
CA ARG A 62 -6.73 -3.46 25.06
C ARG A 62 -6.51 -3.02 23.61
N ALA A 63 -7.37 -3.45 22.69
CA ALA A 63 -7.33 -3.09 21.28
C ALA A 63 -7.49 -1.56 21.09
N ARG A 64 -8.38 -0.93 21.86
CA ARG A 64 -8.53 0.53 21.91
C ARG A 64 -7.28 1.23 22.45
N LYS A 65 -6.72 0.76 23.57
CA LYS A 65 -5.48 1.31 24.15
C LYS A 65 -4.32 1.28 23.14
N ALA A 66 -4.23 0.21 22.35
CA ALA A 66 -3.20 0.11 21.32
C ALA A 66 -3.41 1.14 20.19
N ARG A 67 -4.66 1.37 19.76
CA ARG A 67 -5.00 2.43 18.79
C ARG A 67 -4.68 3.83 19.33
N GLU A 68 -4.91 4.08 20.62
CA GLU A 68 -4.53 5.35 21.27
C GLU A 68 -3.00 5.54 21.24
N LEU A 69 -2.21 4.49 21.47
CA LEU A 69 -0.75 4.55 21.36
C LEU A 69 -0.27 4.73 19.91
N ALA A 70 -0.99 4.17 18.94
CA ALA A 70 -0.67 4.28 17.51
C ALA A 70 -0.72 5.73 16.99
N VAL A 71 -1.42 6.65 17.68
CA VAL A 71 -1.42 8.09 17.39
C VAL A 71 -0.02 8.71 17.53
N ALA A 72 0.88 8.10 18.29
CA ALA A 72 2.25 8.58 18.46
C ALA A 72 3.15 8.33 17.24
N VAL A 73 2.68 7.65 16.19
CA VAL A 73 3.43 7.52 14.94
C VAL A 73 3.62 8.90 14.30
N PRO A 74 4.86 9.30 13.92
CA PRO A 74 5.11 10.61 13.34
C PRO A 74 4.28 10.90 12.09
N HIS A 75 3.58 12.03 12.09
CA HIS A 75 2.67 12.45 11.02
C HIS A 75 3.05 13.85 10.53
N LEU A 76 2.95 14.12 9.22
CA LEU A 76 3.40 15.38 8.61
C LEU A 76 2.81 16.65 9.27
N ARG A 77 1.52 16.62 9.61
CA ARG A 77 0.81 17.71 10.31
C ARG A 77 1.43 18.14 11.64
N THR A 78 2.08 17.24 12.37
CA THR A 78 2.72 17.53 13.67
C THR A 78 4.24 17.66 13.54
N ALA A 79 4.78 17.50 12.33
CA ALA A 79 6.21 17.48 12.09
C ALA A 79 6.88 18.85 12.35
N ALA A 80 6.17 19.95 12.10
CA ALA A 80 6.74 21.30 12.19
C ALA A 80 6.87 21.83 13.63
N ASP A 81 6.15 21.25 14.59
CA ASP A 81 5.97 21.81 15.93
C ASP A 81 7.10 21.42 16.92
N ALA A 82 7.99 20.49 16.54
CA ALA A 82 8.84 19.77 17.49
C ALA A 82 10.33 20.17 17.54
N LEU A 83 10.79 21.21 16.83
CA LEU A 83 12.24 21.45 16.64
C LEU A 83 12.75 22.80 17.19
N PRO A 84 13.41 22.82 18.37
CA PRO A 84 14.25 23.94 18.81
C PRO A 84 15.72 23.80 18.33
N GLY A 85 16.37 24.91 17.91
CA GLY A 85 17.83 25.00 17.75
C GLY A 85 18.38 25.11 16.32
N ALA A 86 19.72 25.24 16.20
CA ALA A 86 20.45 25.64 14.98
C ALA A 86 20.61 24.55 13.89
N ASP A 87 20.23 23.29 14.15
CA ASP A 87 20.21 22.18 13.18
C ASP A 87 18.81 21.90 12.58
N ARG A 88 17.95 22.93 12.59
CA ARG A 88 16.53 22.82 12.24
C ARG A 88 16.28 22.23 10.85
N ALA A 89 17.11 22.55 9.85
CA ALA A 89 16.89 22.10 8.47
C ALA A 89 17.13 20.59 8.31
N ALA A 90 18.26 20.07 8.81
CA ALA A 90 18.56 18.64 8.74
C ALA A 90 17.59 17.82 9.59
N ALA A 91 17.24 18.30 10.78
CA ALA A 91 16.26 17.66 11.65
C ALA A 91 14.86 17.65 11.02
N LEU A 92 14.45 18.74 10.35
CA LEU A 92 13.18 18.83 9.63
C LEU A 92 13.16 17.87 8.43
N VAL A 93 14.23 17.77 7.64
CA VAL A 93 14.33 16.81 6.54
C VAL A 93 14.19 15.38 7.06
N ALA A 94 14.96 15.00 8.08
CA ALA A 94 14.87 13.67 8.70
C ALA A 94 13.49 13.39 9.30
N GLN A 95 12.77 14.43 9.74
CA GLN A 95 11.40 14.29 10.23
C GLN A 95 10.40 14.13 9.08
N LEU A 96 10.52 14.90 8.00
CA LEU A 96 9.68 14.80 6.80
C LEU A 96 9.84 13.45 6.11
N GLU A 97 11.06 12.91 6.06
CA GLU A 97 11.35 11.59 5.49
C GLU A 97 10.61 10.47 6.24
N ARG A 98 10.43 10.61 7.56
CA ARG A 98 9.79 9.62 8.43
C ARG A 98 8.32 9.89 8.72
N SER A 99 7.82 11.07 8.35
CA SER A 99 6.45 11.47 8.64
C SER A 99 5.48 10.90 7.61
N THR A 100 4.40 10.30 8.09
CA THR A 100 3.34 9.76 7.24
C THR A 100 2.34 10.85 6.81
N ILE A 101 1.71 10.66 5.66
CA ILE A 101 0.65 11.54 5.14
C ILE A 101 -0.68 11.29 5.87
N GLY A 102 -0.95 10.03 6.23
CA GLY A 102 -2.10 9.60 7.02
C GLY A 102 -1.68 8.92 8.33
N ASP A 103 -2.64 8.30 9.00
CA ASP A 103 -2.48 7.69 10.33
C ASP A 103 -3.06 6.27 10.38
N ALA A 104 -2.86 5.59 11.52
CA ALA A 104 -3.35 4.24 11.74
C ALA A 104 -4.89 4.14 11.61
N ALA A 105 -5.61 5.18 12.04
CA ALA A 105 -7.07 5.22 11.93
C ALA A 105 -7.53 5.31 10.47
N ALA A 106 -6.79 6.02 9.62
CA ALA A 106 -7.06 6.08 8.18
C ALA A 106 -6.81 4.73 7.51
N VAL A 107 -5.79 3.98 7.93
CA VAL A 107 -5.56 2.61 7.42
C VAL A 107 -6.66 1.65 7.84
N GLU A 108 -7.06 1.68 9.12
CA GLU A 108 -8.18 0.87 9.61
C GLU A 108 -9.48 1.19 8.86
N ARG A 109 -9.73 2.48 8.58
CA ARG A 109 -10.89 2.90 7.77
C ARG A 109 -10.85 2.32 6.36
N VAL A 110 -9.72 2.45 5.65
CA VAL A 110 -9.58 1.88 4.30
C VAL A 110 -9.83 0.37 4.30
N LEU A 111 -9.31 -0.33 5.31
CA LEU A 111 -9.54 -1.77 5.41
C LEU A 111 -11.03 -2.10 5.54
N ARG A 112 -11.76 -1.39 6.43
CA ARG A 112 -13.17 -1.69 6.70
C ARG A 112 -14.11 -1.19 5.60
N GLU A 113 -13.89 0.02 5.12
CA GLU A 113 -14.82 0.72 4.23
C GLU A 113 -14.53 0.48 2.75
N ASP A 114 -13.25 0.32 2.36
CA ASP A 114 -12.89 0.14 0.96
C ASP A 114 -12.48 -1.29 0.64
N VAL A 115 -11.64 -1.92 1.48
CA VAL A 115 -11.15 -3.29 1.22
C VAL A 115 -12.26 -4.30 1.46
N LEU A 116 -12.82 -4.37 2.68
CA LEU A 116 -13.88 -5.28 3.09
C LEU A 116 -15.28 -4.66 3.06
N GLY A 117 -15.40 -3.44 2.53
CA GLY A 117 -16.65 -2.70 2.49
C GLY A 117 -17.71 -3.28 1.55
N PRO A 118 -18.83 -2.57 1.37
CA PRO A 118 -19.99 -3.08 0.63
C PRO A 118 -19.69 -3.41 -0.84
N GLU A 119 -18.69 -2.76 -1.43
CA GLU A 119 -18.24 -3.00 -2.81
C GLU A 119 -17.34 -4.25 -2.94
N HIS A 120 -17.03 -4.95 -1.84
CA HIS A 120 -16.27 -6.20 -1.91
C HIS A 120 -17.16 -7.32 -2.48
N PRO A 121 -16.82 -7.93 -3.63
CA PRO A 121 -17.70 -8.87 -4.33
C PRO A 121 -18.14 -10.07 -3.49
N VAL A 122 -17.22 -10.60 -2.68
CA VAL A 122 -17.43 -11.81 -1.88
C VAL A 122 -17.77 -11.52 -0.41
N ALA A 123 -17.30 -10.43 0.19
CA ALA A 123 -17.55 -10.15 1.61
C ALA A 123 -19.03 -9.86 1.92
N ALA A 124 -19.81 -9.42 0.93
CA ALA A 124 -21.26 -9.29 1.05
C ALA A 124 -22.00 -10.64 1.18
N LEU A 125 -21.35 -11.76 0.82
CA LEU A 125 -21.91 -13.10 0.92
C LEU A 125 -21.63 -13.78 2.28
N ALA A 126 -20.66 -13.26 3.03
CA ALA A 126 -20.34 -13.75 4.36
C ALA A 126 -21.33 -13.23 5.41
N ASP A 127 -21.51 -13.99 6.49
CA ASP A 127 -22.25 -13.51 7.66
C ASP A 127 -21.61 -12.24 8.24
N GLU A 128 -22.43 -11.30 8.69
CA GLU A 128 -21.98 -10.01 9.23
C GLU A 128 -20.97 -10.18 10.37
N GLN A 129 -21.20 -11.13 11.27
CA GLN A 129 -20.31 -11.36 12.41
C GLN A 129 -18.98 -11.97 11.97
N VAL A 130 -18.99 -12.83 10.95
CA VAL A 130 -17.79 -13.37 10.32
C VAL A 130 -16.98 -12.25 9.68
N ARG A 131 -17.64 -11.38 8.90
CA ARG A 131 -16.97 -10.26 8.23
C ARG A 131 -16.36 -9.28 9.25
N GLU A 132 -17.10 -8.90 10.28
CA GLU A 132 -16.60 -7.99 11.33
C GLU A 132 -15.42 -8.62 12.10
N ALA A 133 -15.50 -9.90 12.47
CA ALA A 133 -14.39 -10.58 13.14
C ALA A 133 -13.15 -10.70 12.26
N ALA A 134 -13.31 -10.99 10.96
CA ALA A 134 -12.20 -11.01 10.00
C ALA A 134 -11.60 -9.61 9.81
N ALA A 135 -12.44 -8.58 9.73
CA ALA A 135 -12.02 -7.19 9.66
C ALA A 135 -11.23 -6.77 10.91
N ASP A 136 -11.65 -7.19 12.10
CA ASP A 136 -10.91 -6.95 13.34
C ASP A 136 -9.51 -7.58 13.32
N VAL A 137 -9.38 -8.82 12.85
CA VAL A 137 -8.08 -9.50 12.72
C VAL A 137 -7.15 -8.76 11.77
N LEU A 138 -7.65 -8.36 10.60
CA LEU A 138 -6.85 -7.64 9.61
C LEU A 138 -6.53 -6.20 10.05
N ALA A 139 -7.46 -5.54 10.74
CA ALA A 139 -7.28 -4.18 11.27
C ALA A 139 -6.24 -4.16 12.38
N ASP A 140 -6.32 -5.09 13.33
CA ASP A 140 -5.34 -5.22 14.40
C ASP A 140 -3.94 -5.53 13.82
N ALA A 141 -3.84 -6.41 12.82
CA ALA A 141 -2.58 -6.68 12.14
C ALA A 141 -2.02 -5.44 11.43
N ALA A 142 -2.85 -4.71 10.68
CA ALA A 142 -2.45 -3.49 9.99
C ALA A 142 -2.02 -2.38 10.97
N VAL A 143 -2.79 -2.12 12.04
CA VAL A 143 -2.47 -1.12 13.06
C VAL A 143 -1.22 -1.52 13.85
N GLY A 144 -1.10 -2.80 14.22
CA GLY A 144 0.07 -3.34 14.92
C GLY A 144 1.36 -3.23 14.11
N ALA A 145 1.28 -3.42 12.79
CA ALA A 145 2.38 -3.20 11.87
C ALA A 145 2.66 -1.72 11.64
N TRP A 146 1.64 -0.90 11.40
CA TRP A 146 1.78 0.56 11.22
C TRP A 146 2.49 1.21 12.40
N ALA A 147 2.07 0.87 13.61
CA ALA A 147 2.59 1.43 14.85
C ALA A 147 3.75 0.61 15.45
N ALA A 148 4.42 -0.22 14.64
CA ALA A 148 5.46 -1.14 15.11
C ALA A 148 6.63 -0.46 15.85
N ALA A 149 6.92 0.80 15.54
CA ALA A 149 7.99 1.58 16.18
C ALA A 149 7.60 2.20 17.53
N VAL A 150 6.30 2.33 17.82
CA VAL A 150 5.79 3.02 19.03
C VAL A 150 5.05 2.08 19.99
N LEU A 151 4.54 0.95 19.50
CA LEU A 151 3.85 -0.02 20.35
C LEU A 151 4.83 -0.86 21.18
N PRO A 152 4.49 -1.16 22.45
CA PRO A 152 5.21 -2.16 23.23
C PRO A 152 5.24 -3.51 22.49
N PRO A 153 6.38 -4.25 22.48
CA PRO A 153 6.52 -5.47 21.70
C PRO A 153 5.45 -6.53 21.97
N LEU A 154 5.01 -6.68 23.22
CA LEU A 154 3.95 -7.62 23.58
C LEU A 154 2.59 -7.22 22.98
N VAL A 155 2.25 -5.92 23.03
CA VAL A 155 1.00 -5.39 22.45
C VAL A 155 1.01 -5.60 20.94
N ARG A 156 2.13 -5.28 20.28
CA ARG A 156 2.30 -5.53 18.84
C ARG A 156 2.08 -7.01 18.51
N ARG A 157 2.72 -7.94 19.22
CA ARG A 157 2.56 -9.38 18.98
C ARG A 157 1.12 -9.85 19.18
N GLN A 158 0.41 -9.30 20.16
CA GLN A 158 -0.99 -9.63 20.41
C GLN A 158 -1.89 -9.20 19.24
N LEU A 159 -1.63 -8.02 18.66
CA LEU A 159 -2.38 -7.53 17.51
C LEU A 159 -2.07 -8.29 16.21
N THR A 160 -0.78 -8.55 15.93
CA THR A 160 -0.37 -9.17 14.66
C THR A 160 -0.46 -10.69 14.66
N GLY A 161 -0.44 -11.32 15.85
CA GLY A 161 -0.38 -12.78 16.01
C GLY A 161 -1.52 -13.55 15.32
N PRO A 162 -2.80 -13.18 15.50
CA PRO A 162 -3.93 -13.84 14.85
C PRO A 162 -3.79 -13.89 13.33
N PHE A 163 -3.47 -12.76 12.69
CA PHE A 163 -3.27 -12.71 11.25
C PHE A 163 -2.10 -13.57 10.79
N LEU A 164 -0.97 -13.55 11.51
CA LEU A 164 0.19 -14.40 11.19
C LEU A 164 -0.17 -15.89 11.28
N LEU A 165 -1.00 -16.28 12.26
CA LEU A 165 -1.51 -17.64 12.38
C LEU A 165 -2.36 -18.01 11.15
N ALA A 166 -3.36 -17.19 10.81
CA ALA A 166 -4.22 -17.44 9.65
C ALA A 166 -3.45 -17.53 8.32
N ALA A 167 -2.47 -16.63 8.12
CA ALA A 167 -1.60 -16.68 6.95
C ALA A 167 -0.77 -17.99 6.92
N SER A 168 -0.28 -18.46 8.07
CA SER A 168 0.46 -19.73 8.15
C SER A 168 -0.40 -20.98 7.89
N THR A 169 -1.73 -20.86 8.03
CA THR A 169 -2.69 -21.95 7.78
C THR A 169 -3.32 -21.89 6.39
N GLY A 170 -2.84 -21.01 5.51
CA GLY A 170 -3.19 -21.02 4.09
C GLY A 170 -4.22 -19.98 3.65
N VAL A 171 -4.54 -18.97 4.47
CA VAL A 171 -5.35 -17.83 4.00
C VAL A 171 -4.64 -17.13 2.83
N PRO A 172 -5.31 -16.89 1.69
CA PRO A 172 -4.72 -16.20 0.54
C PRO A 172 -4.24 -14.79 0.92
N THR A 173 -2.96 -14.51 0.73
CA THR A 173 -2.36 -13.19 1.03
C THR A 173 -2.12 -12.32 -0.21
N THR A 174 -2.50 -12.81 -1.38
CA THR A 174 -2.25 -12.16 -2.68
C THR A 174 -3.46 -12.39 -3.58
N PRO A 175 -4.16 -11.33 -4.00
CA PRO A 175 -5.26 -11.48 -4.95
C PRO A 175 -4.71 -11.96 -6.30
N GLU A 176 -5.51 -12.73 -7.03
CA GLU A 176 -5.27 -12.95 -8.44
C GLU A 176 -5.50 -11.61 -9.18
N LEU A 177 -4.51 -11.19 -9.95
CA LEU A 177 -4.62 -10.01 -10.80
C LEU A 177 -4.96 -10.43 -12.21
N ASP A 178 -6.21 -10.18 -12.62
CA ASP A 178 -6.59 -10.24 -14.03
C ASP A 178 -6.67 -8.82 -14.61
N LEU A 179 -5.60 -8.43 -15.29
CA LEU A 179 -5.50 -7.21 -16.10
C LEU A 179 -5.63 -7.53 -17.59
N GLY A 180 -6.08 -8.74 -17.94
CA GLY A 180 -6.06 -9.24 -19.31
C GLY A 180 -4.66 -9.11 -19.94
N PRO A 181 -4.52 -8.44 -21.10
CA PRO A 181 -3.24 -8.30 -21.79
C PRO A 181 -2.12 -7.63 -20.97
N ALA A 182 -2.45 -6.80 -19.96
CA ALA A 182 -1.45 -6.09 -19.16
C ALA A 182 -0.91 -6.90 -17.96
N THR A 183 -1.46 -8.10 -17.68
CA THR A 183 -1.03 -8.94 -16.55
C THR A 183 0.44 -9.36 -16.67
N GLY A 184 0.87 -9.74 -17.87
CA GLY A 184 2.25 -10.15 -18.14
C GLY A 184 3.23 -9.00 -17.91
N GLU A 185 2.92 -7.84 -18.49
CA GLU A 185 3.75 -6.64 -18.38
C GLU A 185 3.91 -6.16 -16.92
N LEU A 186 2.82 -6.14 -16.14
CA LEU A 186 2.91 -5.80 -14.72
C LEU A 186 3.76 -6.83 -13.94
N SER A 187 3.58 -8.11 -14.24
CA SER A 187 4.32 -9.19 -13.58
C SER A 187 5.82 -9.11 -13.88
N GLU A 188 6.19 -8.77 -15.12
CA GLU A 188 7.57 -8.50 -15.54
C GLU A 188 8.14 -7.28 -14.83
N LEU A 189 7.40 -6.17 -14.77
CA LEU A 189 7.82 -4.97 -14.02
C LEU A 189 8.10 -5.28 -12.54
N LEU A 190 7.16 -5.94 -11.86
CA LEU A 190 7.30 -6.27 -10.44
C LEU A 190 8.45 -7.27 -10.19
N THR A 191 8.64 -8.24 -11.08
CA THR A 191 9.75 -9.21 -10.99
C THR A 191 11.10 -8.54 -11.28
N GLY A 192 11.14 -7.64 -12.27
CA GLY A 192 12.31 -6.83 -12.59
C GLY A 192 12.72 -5.95 -11.42
N LEU A 193 11.75 -5.32 -10.74
CA LEU A 193 11.99 -4.54 -9.52
C LEU A 193 12.61 -5.41 -8.42
N ARG A 194 12.00 -6.56 -8.08
CA ARG A 194 12.50 -7.47 -7.03
C ARG A 194 13.93 -7.97 -7.30
N SER A 195 14.33 -8.07 -8.55
CA SER A 195 15.65 -8.58 -8.95
C SER A 195 16.72 -7.49 -9.12
N LEU A 196 16.41 -6.22 -8.80
CA LEU A 196 17.40 -5.14 -8.86
C LEU A 196 18.55 -5.37 -7.86
N ASP A 197 19.77 -5.36 -8.40
CA ASP A 197 20.97 -5.23 -7.61
C ASP A 197 21.26 -3.76 -7.25
N ALA A 198 22.38 -3.51 -6.57
CA ALA A 198 22.78 -2.16 -6.19
C ALA A 198 22.98 -1.23 -7.41
N ALA A 199 23.53 -1.76 -8.51
CA ALA A 199 23.72 -0.99 -9.74
C ALA A 199 22.38 -0.66 -10.42
N GLY A 200 21.44 -1.60 -10.41
CA GLY A 200 20.07 -1.42 -10.89
C GLY A 200 19.33 -0.34 -10.12
N ARG A 201 19.41 -0.37 -8.78
CA ARG A 201 18.86 0.69 -7.94
C ARG A 201 19.51 2.05 -8.22
N ALA A 202 20.83 2.11 -8.39
CA ALA A 202 21.52 3.35 -8.73
C ALA A 202 21.07 3.94 -10.08
N ARG A 203 20.89 3.09 -11.10
CA ARG A 203 20.33 3.53 -12.40
C ARG A 203 18.89 4.03 -12.27
N TRP A 204 18.08 3.37 -11.44
CA TRP A 204 16.72 3.82 -11.15
C TRP A 204 16.73 5.22 -10.53
N MET A 205 17.57 5.44 -9.51
CA MET A 205 17.71 6.75 -8.86
C MET A 205 18.18 7.84 -9.83
N ALA A 206 19.15 7.54 -10.71
CA ALA A 206 19.60 8.50 -11.71
C ALA A 206 18.46 8.91 -12.67
N ALA A 207 17.57 7.98 -13.05
CA ALA A 207 16.40 8.29 -13.88
C ALA A 207 15.38 9.17 -13.13
N VAL A 208 15.16 8.90 -11.83
CA VAL A 208 14.30 9.72 -10.96
C VAL A 208 14.83 11.15 -10.89
N ASP A 209 16.13 11.33 -10.68
CA ASP A 209 16.77 12.64 -10.57
C ASP A 209 16.69 13.42 -11.90
N ALA A 210 16.92 12.76 -13.03
CA ALA A 210 16.78 13.36 -14.35
C ALA A 210 15.34 13.84 -14.61
N SER A 211 14.34 13.00 -14.32
CA SER A 211 12.92 13.34 -14.52
C SER A 211 12.48 14.51 -13.63
N ARG A 212 13.00 14.59 -12.39
CA ARG A 212 12.70 15.68 -11.46
C ARG A 212 13.17 17.04 -12.00
N ALA A 213 14.31 17.09 -12.68
CA ALA A 213 14.83 18.31 -13.28
C ALA A 213 13.90 18.87 -14.37
N GLU A 214 13.16 18.00 -15.06
CA GLU A 214 12.28 18.36 -16.19
C GLU A 214 10.90 18.90 -15.75
N ARG A 215 10.52 18.79 -14.46
CA ARG A 215 9.26 19.31 -13.89
C ARG A 215 8.00 18.90 -14.68
N ARG A 216 7.97 17.66 -15.18
CA ARG A 216 6.82 17.11 -15.93
C ARG A 216 5.54 17.10 -15.09
N PRO A 217 4.35 17.16 -15.73
CA PRO A 217 3.06 17.21 -15.03
C PRO A 217 2.62 15.84 -14.45
N TRP A 218 3.48 15.19 -13.66
CA TRP A 218 3.26 13.84 -13.11
C TRP A 218 1.97 13.74 -12.28
N ALA A 219 1.70 14.75 -11.45
CA ALA A 219 0.48 14.76 -10.63
C ALA A 219 -0.80 14.75 -11.49
N ALA A 220 -0.79 15.42 -12.65
CA ALA A 220 -1.92 15.41 -13.57
C ALA A 220 -2.10 14.03 -14.22
N ALA A 221 -1.01 13.41 -14.69
CA ALA A 221 -1.06 12.07 -15.28
C ALA A 221 -1.49 10.99 -14.27
N MET A 222 -1.02 11.07 -13.02
CA MET A 222 -1.49 10.19 -11.93
C MET A 222 -2.98 10.41 -11.63
N HIS A 223 -3.43 11.66 -11.60
CA HIS A 223 -4.84 11.98 -11.37
C HIS A 223 -5.74 11.43 -12.49
N GLU A 224 -5.35 11.62 -13.74
CA GLU A 224 -6.04 11.08 -14.92
C GLU A 224 -6.17 9.56 -14.84
N ALA A 225 -5.07 8.88 -14.49
CA ALA A 225 -5.08 7.43 -14.34
C ALA A 225 -5.93 6.93 -13.16
N SER A 226 -5.92 7.63 -12.03
CA SER A 226 -6.82 7.31 -10.90
C SER A 226 -8.28 7.52 -11.28
N TRP A 227 -8.60 8.56 -12.05
CA TRP A 227 -9.93 8.78 -12.60
C TRP A 227 -10.34 7.68 -13.57
N ALA A 228 -9.47 7.33 -14.52
CA ALA A 228 -9.70 6.25 -15.47
C ALA A 228 -9.98 4.93 -14.75
N ALA A 229 -9.23 4.62 -13.67
CA ALA A 229 -9.47 3.43 -12.85
C ALA A 229 -10.81 3.48 -12.12
N HIS A 230 -11.22 4.65 -11.63
CA HIS A 230 -12.50 4.82 -10.97
C HIS A 230 -13.68 4.62 -11.93
N VAL A 231 -13.68 5.35 -13.06
CA VAL A 231 -14.81 5.30 -14.02
C VAL A 231 -14.91 3.97 -14.78
N SER A 232 -13.82 3.21 -14.88
CA SER A 232 -13.80 1.87 -15.48
C SER A 232 -14.08 0.74 -14.49
N GLY A 233 -14.30 1.05 -13.20
CA GLY A 233 -14.51 0.03 -12.16
C GLY A 233 -13.24 -0.75 -11.75
N ARG A 234 -12.05 -0.32 -12.20
CA ARG A 234 -10.75 -0.98 -11.93
C ARG A 234 -10.02 -0.46 -10.69
N THR A 235 -10.71 0.29 -9.81
CA THR A 235 -10.10 0.88 -8.60
C THR A 235 -9.41 -0.17 -7.72
N ARG A 236 -10.08 -1.29 -7.43
CA ARG A 236 -9.50 -2.38 -6.61
C ARG A 236 -8.31 -3.01 -7.31
N THR A 237 -8.40 -3.25 -8.62
CA THR A 237 -7.31 -3.84 -9.41
C THR A 237 -6.06 -2.96 -9.39
N LEU A 238 -6.22 -1.65 -9.60
CA LEU A 238 -5.12 -0.69 -9.51
C LEU A 238 -4.54 -0.62 -8.08
N ALA A 239 -5.40 -0.62 -7.05
CA ALA A 239 -4.94 -0.61 -5.66
C ALA A 239 -4.15 -1.89 -5.30
N THR A 240 -4.62 -3.07 -5.73
CA THR A 240 -3.88 -4.33 -5.59
C THR A 240 -2.51 -4.24 -6.27
N ALA A 241 -2.44 -3.73 -7.50
CA ALA A 241 -1.17 -3.56 -8.20
C ALA A 241 -0.20 -2.63 -7.45
N GLN A 242 -0.69 -1.52 -6.90
CA GLN A 242 0.12 -0.60 -6.08
C GLN A 242 0.61 -1.27 -4.79
N LEU A 243 -0.23 -2.05 -4.09
CA LEU A 243 0.19 -2.76 -2.88
C LEU A 243 1.20 -3.89 -3.17
N LEU A 244 1.08 -4.57 -4.32
CA LEU A 244 2.10 -5.51 -4.78
C LEU A 244 3.41 -4.81 -5.16
N ALA A 245 3.34 -3.58 -5.67
CA ALA A 245 4.51 -2.75 -5.90
C ALA A 245 5.20 -2.34 -4.61
N VAL A 246 4.48 -2.11 -3.50
CA VAL A 246 5.08 -1.90 -2.17
C VAL A 246 5.96 -3.10 -1.79
N ARG A 247 5.46 -4.34 -1.96
CA ARG A 247 6.25 -5.55 -1.72
C ARG A 247 7.50 -5.59 -2.61
N ALA A 248 7.31 -5.40 -3.92
CA ALA A 248 8.41 -5.46 -4.87
C ALA A 248 9.48 -4.39 -4.61
N PHE A 249 9.08 -3.18 -4.22
CA PHE A 249 9.96 -2.07 -3.88
C PHE A 249 10.83 -2.39 -2.65
N LEU A 250 10.23 -2.96 -1.61
CA LEU A 250 10.94 -3.35 -0.39
C LEU A 250 11.85 -4.55 -0.62
N ASP A 251 11.38 -5.55 -1.37
CA ASP A 251 12.17 -6.73 -1.75
C ASP A 251 13.37 -6.35 -2.64
N ALA A 252 13.24 -5.28 -3.45
CA ALA A 252 14.34 -4.72 -4.23
C ALA A 252 15.44 -4.07 -3.37
N GLY A 253 15.21 -3.85 -2.08
CA GLY A 253 16.16 -3.23 -1.15
C GLY A 253 16.22 -1.72 -1.23
N PHE A 254 15.17 -1.05 -1.74
CA PHE A 254 15.03 0.40 -1.55
C PHE A 254 14.66 0.71 -0.09
N ASP A 255 15.18 1.81 0.43
CA ASP A 255 14.92 2.28 1.80
C ASP A 255 14.00 3.52 1.83
N ALA A 256 13.71 3.99 3.03
CA ALA A 256 12.86 5.16 3.25
C ALA A 256 13.44 6.43 2.61
N THR A 257 14.77 6.56 2.56
CA THR A 257 15.45 7.71 1.94
C THR A 257 15.26 7.70 0.42
N ALA A 258 15.46 6.55 -0.24
CA ALA A 258 15.19 6.41 -1.66
C ALA A 258 13.72 6.67 -2.00
N ALA A 259 12.79 6.16 -1.17
CA ALA A 259 11.37 6.44 -1.31
C ALA A 259 11.05 7.95 -1.21
N ALA A 260 11.59 8.65 -0.20
CA ALA A 260 11.44 10.09 -0.03
C ALA A 260 12.11 10.90 -1.16
N ALA A 261 13.20 10.37 -1.73
CA ALA A 261 13.86 10.88 -2.92
C ALA A 261 13.08 10.59 -4.23
N GLY A 262 11.88 10.02 -4.16
CA GLY A 262 10.96 9.89 -5.29
C GLY A 262 11.02 8.55 -6.03
N ALA A 263 11.82 7.60 -5.57
CA ALA A 263 11.87 6.25 -6.16
C ALA A 263 10.50 5.57 -6.16
N TRP A 264 9.73 5.77 -5.07
CA TRP A 264 8.37 5.25 -4.99
C TRP A 264 7.44 5.89 -6.02
N ASN A 265 7.49 7.23 -6.18
CA ASN A 265 6.63 7.92 -7.14
C ASN A 265 6.88 7.44 -8.57
N ALA A 266 8.14 7.12 -8.89
CA ALA A 266 8.49 6.51 -10.17
C ALA A 266 7.90 5.10 -10.34
N VAL A 267 8.04 4.24 -9.33
CA VAL A 267 7.45 2.89 -9.35
C VAL A 267 5.93 2.95 -9.45
N ALA A 268 5.30 3.76 -8.61
CA ALA A 268 3.85 3.94 -8.60
C ALA A 268 3.34 4.48 -9.94
N GLY A 269 4.08 5.40 -10.57
CA GLY A 269 3.80 5.91 -11.91
C GLY A 269 3.87 4.80 -12.96
N CYS A 270 4.92 3.98 -12.96
CA CYS A 270 5.05 2.86 -13.90
C CYS A 270 3.92 1.85 -13.74
N VAL A 271 3.60 1.46 -12.51
CA VAL A 271 2.49 0.54 -12.21
C VAL A 271 1.17 1.09 -12.74
N GLN A 272 0.91 2.37 -12.47
CA GLN A 272 -0.32 3.04 -12.89
C GLN A 272 -0.39 3.18 -14.42
N GLY A 273 0.74 3.47 -15.07
CA GLY A 273 0.87 3.46 -16.53
C GLY A 273 0.55 2.10 -17.12
N VAL A 274 1.15 1.01 -16.62
CA VAL A 274 0.94 -0.35 -17.16
C VAL A 274 -0.51 -0.78 -16.98
N VAL A 275 -1.07 -0.61 -15.78
CA VAL A 275 -2.44 -1.03 -15.43
C VAL A 275 -3.51 -0.28 -16.23
N MET A 276 -3.26 0.99 -16.54
CA MET A 276 -4.22 1.89 -17.19
C MET A 276 -3.86 2.21 -18.65
N ALA A 277 -2.88 1.53 -19.25
CA ALA A 277 -2.37 1.88 -20.57
C ALA A 277 -3.37 1.72 -21.72
N ASP A 278 -4.46 0.96 -21.54
CA ASP A 278 -5.57 0.89 -22.51
C ASP A 278 -6.54 2.08 -22.43
N LEU A 279 -6.48 2.87 -21.35
CA LEU A 279 -7.39 3.97 -21.08
C LEU A 279 -6.71 5.36 -21.05
N LEU A 280 -5.38 5.40 -21.12
CA LEU A 280 -4.59 6.64 -21.06
C LEU A 280 -4.05 7.06 -22.42
N GLY A 281 -3.99 8.38 -22.64
CA GLY A 281 -3.29 8.96 -23.79
C GLY A 281 -1.77 8.72 -23.73
N SER A 282 -1.12 8.75 -24.90
CA SER A 282 0.33 8.56 -25.03
C SER A 282 1.15 9.55 -24.20
N ASP A 283 0.67 10.79 -24.07
CA ASP A 283 1.35 11.85 -23.31
C ASP A 283 1.35 11.56 -21.80
N ALA A 284 0.22 11.11 -21.26
CA ALA A 284 0.12 10.69 -19.87
C ALA A 284 1.03 9.49 -19.59
N LEU A 285 1.03 8.49 -20.48
CA LEU A 285 1.92 7.33 -20.37
C LEU A 285 3.39 7.70 -20.43
N ALA A 286 3.78 8.60 -21.35
CA ALA A 286 5.14 9.09 -21.46
C ALA A 286 5.60 9.78 -20.15
N VAL A 287 4.71 10.54 -19.51
CA VAL A 287 4.99 11.15 -18.19
C VAL A 287 5.15 10.09 -17.10
N LEU A 288 4.23 9.12 -17.03
CA LEU A 288 4.24 8.08 -16.00
C LEU A 288 5.48 7.18 -16.05
N TYR A 289 5.98 6.87 -17.25
CA TYR A 289 7.19 6.06 -17.42
C TYR A 289 8.51 6.85 -17.33
N SER A 290 8.47 8.17 -17.52
CA SER A 290 9.67 9.02 -17.63
C SER A 290 10.61 9.02 -16.43
N SER A 291 10.11 8.65 -15.25
CA SER A 291 10.85 8.71 -13.99
C SER A 291 11.55 7.39 -13.63
N SER A 292 11.60 6.45 -14.57
CA SER A 292 12.13 5.11 -14.35
C SER A 292 13.13 4.69 -15.42
N ALA A 293 13.92 3.66 -15.10
CA ALA A 293 14.69 2.93 -16.10
C ALA A 293 13.83 1.93 -16.89
N TYR A 294 12.54 1.82 -16.57
CA TYR A 294 11.61 0.90 -17.22
C TYR A 294 11.27 1.40 -18.63
N ARG A 295 11.34 0.50 -19.61
CA ARG A 295 10.88 0.74 -20.97
C ARG A 295 9.82 -0.29 -21.31
N PRO A 296 8.54 0.09 -21.44
CA PRO A 296 7.50 -0.85 -21.82
C PRO A 296 7.76 -1.40 -23.23
N THR A 297 7.32 -2.62 -23.46
CA THR A 297 7.34 -3.23 -24.80
C THR A 297 6.42 -2.41 -25.73
N PRO A 298 6.89 -2.01 -26.93
CA PRO A 298 6.04 -1.27 -27.86
C PRO A 298 4.78 -2.07 -28.22
N ARG A 299 3.59 -1.48 -28.06
CA ARG A 299 2.35 -2.12 -28.51
C ARG A 299 2.26 -2.08 -30.05
N PRO A 300 1.77 -3.16 -30.70
CA PRO A 300 1.50 -3.14 -32.13
C PRO A 300 0.41 -2.09 -32.41
N GLY A 301 0.78 -0.99 -33.06
CA GLY A 301 -0.08 0.18 -33.32
C GLY A 301 0.58 1.54 -33.06
N ASN A 302 1.69 1.57 -32.31
CA ASN A 302 2.48 2.80 -32.05
C ASN A 302 3.70 2.95 -33.00
N VAL A 303 3.74 2.20 -34.09
CA VAL A 303 4.74 2.44 -35.14
C VAL A 303 4.16 3.55 -36.03
N PRO A 304 4.78 4.74 -36.08
CA PRO A 304 4.37 5.74 -37.06
C PRO A 304 4.51 5.12 -38.45
N ASP A 305 3.45 5.22 -39.26
CA ASP A 305 3.50 4.80 -40.65
C ASP A 305 4.75 5.40 -41.31
N PRO A 306 5.60 4.59 -41.97
CA PRO A 306 6.66 5.14 -42.79
C PRO A 306 5.98 5.80 -43.98
N GLY A 307 5.83 7.12 -43.90
CA GLY A 307 5.35 7.96 -45.01
C GLY A 307 6.22 7.81 -46.26
#